data_AF-A0A8I0DTM5-F1
#
_entry.id   AF-A0A8I0DTM5-F1
#
_cell.length_a   1.000
_cell.length_b   1.000
_cell.length_c   1.000
_cell.angle_alpha   90.00
_cell.angle_beta   90.00
_cell.angle_gamma   90.00
#
_symmetry.space_group_name_H-M   'P 1'
#
loop_
_entity.id
_entity.type
_entity.pdbx_description
1 polymer ?
#
loop_
_entity_poly.entity_id
_entity_poly.type
_entity_poly.pdbx_seq_one_letter_code
_entity_poly.pdbx_strand_id
1 'polypeptide(L)'
;MTKQEYLSAIRGKIRKMPADDINKFMDYYSEMIDDRMEDGLSEEEAVADMDAPDDVVDQILADMPLTKLVKEKIKPSHRLKAWEIILLILGSPIWAPLLLTAIVLVIAMAVVILALLLSFYVIVLSMAVAGIAGLLGVIPFFVTQNVPAALFMLGAAFAGIGLAILFIVAVKPVTIGIFKLYKASVNGIKRMFVKER
;
A
#
# COMPACT_ATOMS: atom_id res chain seq x y z
N MET A 1 38.64 36.34 -4.43
CA MET A 1 38.13 35.25 -3.57
C MET A 1 39.34 34.64 -2.90
N THR A 2 39.25 34.34 -1.61
CA THR A 2 40.36 33.70 -0.88
C THR A 2 40.40 32.20 -1.17
N LYS A 3 41.54 31.55 -0.90
CA LYS A 3 41.71 30.10 -1.02
C LYS A 3 40.66 29.36 -0.19
N GLN A 4 40.39 29.86 1.03
CA GLN A 4 39.38 29.27 1.91
C GLN A 4 37.97 29.39 1.33
N GLU A 5 37.61 30.55 0.78
CA GLU A 5 36.32 30.75 0.12
C GLU A 5 36.15 29.81 -1.07
N TYR A 6 37.19 29.69 -1.91
CA TYR A 6 37.21 28.81 -3.08
C TYR A 6 36.99 27.34 -2.72
N LEU A 7 37.80 26.79 -1.80
CA LEU A 7 37.68 25.40 -1.35
C LEU A 7 36.36 25.14 -0.62
N SER A 8 35.86 26.11 0.14
CA SER A 8 34.55 25.99 0.81
C SER A 8 33.39 25.91 -0.18
N ALA A 9 33.47 26.67 -1.29
CA ALA A 9 32.46 26.68 -2.34
C ALA A 9 32.39 25.32 -3.06
N ILE A 10 33.54 24.72 -3.38
CA ILE A 10 33.61 23.38 -3.96
C ILE A 10 33.06 22.35 -2.97
N ARG A 11 33.56 22.34 -1.72
CA ARG A 11 33.15 21.39 -0.67
C ARG A 11 31.65 21.40 -0.39
N GLY A 12 31.04 22.58 -0.42
CA GLY A 12 29.59 22.75 -0.25
C GLY A 12 28.79 22.05 -1.36
N LYS A 13 29.25 22.16 -2.60
CA LYS A 13 28.59 21.59 -3.78
C LYS A 13 28.79 20.06 -3.90
N ILE A 14 29.96 19.54 -3.49
CA ILE A 14 30.26 18.10 -3.54
C ILE A 14 29.93 17.31 -2.26
N ARG A 15 29.19 17.89 -1.31
CA ARG A 15 28.90 17.28 0.00
C ARG A 15 28.23 15.89 -0.04
N LYS A 16 27.64 15.50 -1.17
CA LYS A 16 26.97 14.20 -1.36
C LYS A 16 27.93 13.08 -1.78
N MET A 17 29.20 13.38 -1.99
CA MET A 17 30.24 12.41 -2.35
C MET A 17 30.83 11.71 -1.11
N PRO A 18 31.56 10.58 -1.30
CA PRO A 18 32.30 9.94 -0.22
C PRO A 18 33.29 10.90 0.45
N ALA A 19 33.33 10.92 1.79
CA ALA A 19 34.17 11.85 2.56
C ALA A 19 35.66 11.74 2.20
N ASP A 20 36.15 10.53 1.93
CA ASP A 20 37.54 10.28 1.54
C ASP A 20 37.87 10.91 0.18
N ASP A 21 36.95 10.80 -0.79
CA ASP A 21 37.11 11.41 -2.11
C ASP A 21 37.05 12.95 -1.99
N ILE A 22 36.14 13.50 -1.17
CA ILE A 22 36.06 14.95 -0.90
C ILE A 22 37.38 15.49 -0.36
N ASN A 23 37.97 14.85 0.65
CA ASN A 23 39.23 15.31 1.25
C ASN A 23 40.36 15.25 0.23
N LYS A 24 40.45 14.17 -0.56
CA LYS A 24 41.47 14.04 -1.60
C LYS A 24 41.37 15.15 -2.66
N PHE A 25 40.16 15.53 -3.07
CA PHE A 25 39.97 16.67 -3.98
C PHE A 25 40.36 17.99 -3.32
N MET A 26 39.98 18.22 -2.06
CA MET A 26 40.34 19.45 -1.35
C MET A 26 41.86 19.59 -1.18
N ASP A 27 42.55 18.49 -0.91
CA ASP A 27 44.02 18.47 -0.79
C ASP A 27 44.68 18.77 -2.14
N TYR A 28 44.22 18.15 -3.23
CA TYR A 28 44.74 18.38 -4.58
C TYR A 28 44.59 19.84 -5.04
N TYR A 29 43.40 20.42 -4.87
CA TYR A 29 43.15 21.82 -5.25
C TYR A 29 43.83 22.80 -4.30
N SER A 30 44.04 22.43 -3.02
CA SER A 30 44.84 23.22 -2.09
C SER A 30 46.30 23.27 -2.54
N GLU A 31 46.89 22.13 -2.89
CA GLU A 31 48.27 22.01 -3.36
C GLU A 31 48.50 22.81 -4.65
N MET A 32 47.57 22.76 -5.61
CA MET A 32 47.65 23.59 -6.83
C MET A 32 47.63 25.09 -6.57
N ILE A 33 46.91 25.55 -5.54
CA ILE A 33 46.89 26.97 -5.15
C ILE A 33 48.18 27.32 -4.39
N ASP A 34 48.67 26.40 -3.55
CA ASP A 34 49.92 26.57 -2.80
C ASP A 34 51.13 26.68 -3.76
N ASP A 35 51.23 25.83 -4.77
CA ASP A 35 52.28 25.89 -5.80
C ASP A 35 52.33 27.26 -6.50
N ARG A 36 51.15 27.82 -6.82
CA ARG A 36 51.03 29.14 -7.46
C ARG A 36 51.46 30.27 -6.54
N MET A 37 51.14 30.17 -5.25
CA MET A 37 51.59 31.14 -4.26
C MET A 37 53.11 31.05 -4.05
N GLU A 38 53.68 29.84 -4.10
CA GLU A 38 55.14 29.64 -4.04
C GLU A 38 55.86 30.22 -5.27
N ASP A 39 55.21 30.21 -6.44
CA ASP A 39 55.67 30.86 -7.67
C ASP A 39 55.58 32.41 -7.63
N GLY A 40 55.12 32.99 -6.52
CA GLY A 40 55.14 34.42 -6.25
C GLY A 40 53.84 35.17 -6.55
N LEU A 41 52.75 34.45 -6.83
CA LEU A 41 51.40 35.03 -6.94
C LEU A 41 50.83 35.34 -5.55
N SER A 42 50.05 36.42 -5.43
CA SER A 42 49.21 36.61 -4.25
C SER A 42 48.10 35.55 -4.19
N GLU A 43 47.53 35.29 -3.02
CA GLU A 43 46.47 34.29 -2.83
C GLU A 43 45.28 34.56 -3.77
N GLU A 44 44.89 35.82 -3.95
CA GLU A 44 43.81 36.21 -4.83
C GLU A 44 44.13 35.98 -6.31
N GLU A 45 45.38 36.17 -6.72
CA GLU A 45 45.84 35.92 -8.09
C GLU A 45 45.97 34.42 -8.36
N ALA A 46 46.48 33.66 -7.41
CA ALA A 46 46.58 32.20 -7.49
C ALA A 46 45.21 31.55 -7.64
N VAL A 47 44.19 32.04 -6.92
CA VAL A 47 42.80 31.56 -7.05
C VAL A 47 42.14 32.07 -8.33
N ALA A 48 42.50 33.27 -8.82
CA ALA A 48 41.97 33.80 -10.08
C ALA A 48 42.50 33.05 -11.31
N ASP A 49 43.68 32.43 -11.22
CA ASP A 49 44.24 31.54 -12.25
C ASP A 49 43.60 30.14 -12.24
N MET A 50 42.83 29.80 -11.20
CA MET A 50 42.09 28.55 -11.14
C MET A 50 40.77 28.64 -11.92
N ASP A 51 40.30 27.49 -12.41
CA ASP A 51 38.97 27.37 -12.99
C ASP A 51 37.87 27.74 -11.99
N ALA A 52 36.71 28.19 -12.49
CA ALA A 52 35.62 28.60 -11.62
C ALA A 52 35.16 27.42 -10.73
N PRO A 53 34.75 27.67 -9.47
CA PRO A 53 34.31 26.60 -8.57
C PRO A 53 33.17 25.74 -9.12
N ASP A 54 32.33 26.27 -10.02
CA ASP A 54 31.28 25.51 -10.70
C ASP A 54 31.85 24.51 -11.72
N ASP A 55 32.79 24.96 -12.55
CA ASP A 55 33.41 24.12 -13.60
C ASP A 55 34.22 22.98 -12.97
N VAL A 56 34.94 23.27 -11.89
CA VAL A 56 35.69 22.26 -11.11
C VAL A 56 34.75 21.20 -10.52
N VAL A 57 33.58 21.62 -10.00
CA VAL A 57 32.60 20.68 -9.45
C VAL A 57 32.03 19.79 -10.55
N ASP A 58 31.73 20.34 -11.72
CA ASP A 58 31.23 19.59 -12.86
C ASP A 58 32.25 18.56 -13.35
N GLN A 59 33.53 18.92 -13.39
CA GLN A 59 34.62 18.00 -13.73
C GLN A 59 34.77 16.87 -12.70
N ILE A 60 34.75 17.21 -11.40
CA ILE A 60 34.81 16.22 -10.30
C ILE A 60 33.65 15.23 -10.39
N LEU A 61 32.44 15.71 -10.70
CA LEU A 61 31.25 14.87 -10.82
C LEU A 61 31.26 14.02 -12.10
N ALA A 62 31.81 14.54 -13.19
CA ALA A 62 31.94 13.82 -14.46
C ALA A 62 32.96 12.67 -14.38
N ASP A 63 34.08 12.88 -13.68
CA ASP A 63 35.14 11.88 -13.54
C ASP A 63 34.84 10.81 -12.49
N MET A 64 33.80 11.01 -11.66
CA MET A 64 33.44 10.05 -10.63
C MET A 64 32.63 8.87 -11.21
N PRO A 65 33.05 7.61 -10.96
CA PRO A 65 32.26 6.46 -11.37
C PRO A 65 30.90 6.46 -10.66
N LEU A 66 29.81 6.40 -11.45
CA LEU A 66 28.41 6.36 -10.99
C LEU A 66 28.17 5.31 -9.90
N THR A 67 28.91 4.20 -9.93
CA THR A 67 28.84 3.14 -8.92
C THR A 67 29.25 3.60 -7.52
N LYS A 68 30.18 4.56 -7.37
CA LYS A 68 30.55 5.16 -6.09
C LYS A 68 29.46 6.11 -5.56
N LEU A 69 28.92 6.96 -6.43
CA LEU A 69 27.84 7.90 -6.09
C LEU A 69 26.57 7.16 -5.67
N VAL A 70 26.22 6.09 -6.39
CA VAL A 70 25.06 5.24 -6.08
C VAL A 70 25.28 4.48 -4.76
N LYS A 71 26.49 3.95 -4.50
CA LYS A 71 26.80 3.27 -3.23
C LYS A 71 26.66 4.18 -2.02
N GLU A 72 27.12 5.43 -2.09
CA GLU A 72 27.02 6.36 -0.96
C GLU A 72 25.57 6.82 -0.74
N LYS A 73 24.78 6.97 -1.81
CA LYS A 73 23.34 7.27 -1.71
C LYS A 73 22.50 6.10 -1.16
N ILE A 74 22.96 4.86 -1.36
CA ILE A 74 22.28 3.64 -0.88
C ILE A 74 22.71 3.25 0.54
N LYS A 75 23.77 3.87 1.08
CA LYS A 75 24.23 3.61 2.44
C LYS A 75 23.07 3.94 3.41
N PRO A 76 22.52 2.95 4.13
CA PRO A 76 21.39 3.19 5.00
C PRO A 76 21.82 4.17 6.10
N SER A 77 21.16 5.33 6.17
CA SER A 77 21.47 6.37 7.18
C SER A 77 21.14 5.92 8.60
N HIS A 78 20.37 4.84 8.74
CA HIS A 78 19.98 4.27 10.02
C HIS A 78 20.70 2.92 10.23
N ARG A 79 21.67 2.89 11.14
CA ARG A 79 22.19 1.63 11.69
C ARG A 79 21.11 1.04 12.59
N LEU A 80 20.45 -0.03 12.13
CA LEU A 80 19.56 -0.82 12.99
C LEU A 80 20.34 -1.28 14.21
N LYS A 81 19.77 -1.11 15.40
CA LYS A 81 20.42 -1.52 16.65
C LYS A 81 20.47 -3.04 16.70
N ALA A 82 21.47 -3.62 17.37
CA ALA A 82 21.62 -5.08 17.47
C ALA A 82 20.35 -5.79 18.01
N TRP A 83 19.61 -5.14 18.91
CA TRP A 83 18.34 -5.67 19.43
C TRP A 83 17.23 -5.73 18.37
N GLU A 84 17.14 -4.75 17.45
CA GLU A 84 16.17 -4.76 16.34
C GLU A 84 16.48 -5.89 15.36
N ILE A 85 17.76 -6.13 15.10
CA ILE A 85 18.21 -7.22 14.24
C ILE A 85 17.89 -8.58 14.89
N ILE A 86 18.13 -8.75 16.19
CA ILE A 86 17.76 -9.97 16.92
C ILE A 86 16.25 -10.20 16.87
N LEU A 87 15.45 -9.15 17.05
CA LEU A 87 13.99 -9.23 17.02
C LEU A 87 13.46 -9.49 15.60
N LEU A 88 14.13 -8.96 14.58
CA LEU A 88 13.86 -9.29 13.17
C LEU A 88 14.24 -10.73 12.84
N ILE A 89 15.36 -11.25 13.34
CA ILE A 89 15.78 -12.64 13.09
C ILE A 89 14.84 -13.62 13.80
N LEU A 90 14.48 -13.33 15.06
CA LEU A 90 13.60 -14.19 15.84
C LEU A 90 12.13 -14.06 15.40
N GLY A 91 11.73 -12.87 14.95
CA GLY A 91 10.40 -12.58 14.44
C GLY A 91 10.21 -12.95 12.97
N SER A 92 11.27 -13.01 12.16
CA SER A 92 11.24 -13.38 10.73
C SER A 92 10.43 -14.65 10.45
N PRO A 93 10.62 -15.76 11.17
CA PRO A 93 9.80 -16.96 10.97
C PRO A 93 8.35 -16.81 11.46
N ILE A 94 8.02 -15.79 12.25
CA ILE A 94 6.68 -15.53 12.82
C ILE A 94 5.86 -14.58 11.93
N TRP A 95 6.49 -13.61 11.28
CA TRP A 95 5.78 -12.63 10.43
C TRP A 95 5.10 -13.28 9.22
N ALA A 96 5.76 -14.25 8.57
CA ALA A 96 5.21 -14.95 7.42
C ALA A 96 3.92 -15.74 7.75
N PRO A 97 3.88 -16.64 8.77
CA PRO A 97 2.66 -17.33 9.14
C PRO A 97 1.60 -16.38 9.72
N LEU A 98 1.98 -15.30 10.41
CA LEU A 98 1.03 -14.31 10.92
C LEU A 98 0.31 -13.55 9.79
N LEU A 99 1.04 -13.16 8.75
CA LEU A 99 0.45 -12.53 7.58
C LEU A 99 -0.45 -13.51 6.84
N LEU A 100 -0.02 -14.77 6.70
CA LEU A 100 -0.84 -15.82 6.08
C LEU A 100 -2.15 -16.04 6.86
N THR A 101 -2.09 -16.15 8.19
CA THR A 101 -3.30 -16.34 9.01
C THR A 101 -4.23 -15.14 8.91
N ALA A 102 -3.71 -13.91 8.87
CA ALA A 102 -4.50 -12.71 8.65
C ALA A 102 -5.24 -12.74 7.30
N ILE A 103 -4.56 -13.13 6.22
CA ILE A 103 -5.19 -13.28 4.89
C ILE A 103 -6.28 -14.35 4.93
N VAL A 104 -5.99 -15.52 5.50
CA VAL A 104 -6.95 -16.62 5.60
C VAL A 104 -8.19 -16.20 6.39
N LEU A 105 -8.02 -15.48 7.51
CA LEU A 105 -9.13 -14.98 8.31
C LEU A 105 -10.03 -14.02 7.54
N VAL A 106 -9.46 -13.10 6.75
CA VAL A 106 -10.23 -12.19 5.91
C VAL A 106 -11.03 -12.95 4.85
N ILE A 107 -10.41 -13.93 4.20
CA ILE A 107 -11.09 -14.77 3.20
C ILE A 107 -12.21 -15.60 3.87
N ALA A 108 -11.93 -16.22 5.01
CA ALA A 108 -12.91 -17.00 5.76
C ALA A 108 -14.12 -16.14 6.15
N MET A 109 -13.88 -14.93 6.65
CA MET A 109 -14.95 -13.98 6.98
C MET A 109 -15.79 -13.64 5.75
N ALA A 110 -15.16 -13.38 4.59
CA ALA A 110 -15.88 -13.11 3.35
C ALA A 110 -16.75 -14.30 2.91
N VAL A 111 -16.21 -15.53 2.99
CA VAL A 111 -16.94 -16.76 2.67
C VAL A 111 -18.14 -16.95 3.60
N VAL A 112 -17.97 -16.74 4.91
CA VAL A 112 -19.06 -16.83 5.88
C VAL A 112 -20.18 -15.84 5.56
N ILE A 113 -19.84 -14.58 5.29
CA ILE A 113 -20.83 -13.54 4.93
C ILE A 113 -21.59 -13.92 3.65
N LEU A 114 -20.88 -14.41 2.63
CA LEU A 114 -21.50 -14.87 1.38
C LEU A 114 -22.39 -16.09 1.59
N ALA A 115 -21.96 -17.06 2.39
CA ALA A 115 -22.73 -18.25 2.71
C ALA A 115 -24.01 -17.90 3.48
N LEU A 116 -23.95 -16.97 4.43
CA LEU A 116 -25.11 -16.47 5.17
C LEU A 116 -26.09 -15.71 4.27
N LEU A 117 -25.58 -14.88 3.35
CA LEU A 117 -26.43 -14.21 2.36
C LEU A 117 -27.13 -15.24 1.45
N LEU A 118 -26.36 -16.20 0.92
CA LEU A 118 -26.89 -17.22 0.03
C LEU A 118 -27.94 -18.08 0.74
N SER A 119 -27.65 -18.57 1.95
CA SER A 119 -28.60 -19.39 2.71
C SER A 119 -29.90 -18.63 3.00
N PHE A 120 -29.80 -17.35 3.36
CA PHE A 120 -30.96 -16.48 3.54
C PHE A 120 -31.81 -16.39 2.25
N TYR A 121 -31.19 -16.11 1.10
CA TYR A 121 -31.93 -16.05 -0.17
C TYR A 121 -32.56 -17.40 -0.55
N VAL A 122 -31.89 -18.51 -0.27
CA VAL A 122 -32.44 -19.87 -0.50
C VAL A 122 -33.65 -20.13 0.39
N ILE A 123 -33.63 -19.72 1.66
CA ILE A 123 -34.77 -19.84 2.56
C ILE A 123 -35.96 -19.03 2.01
N VAL A 124 -35.72 -17.78 1.64
CA VAL A 124 -36.76 -16.89 1.10
C VAL A 124 -37.34 -17.44 -0.22
N LEU A 125 -36.49 -17.96 -1.11
CA LEU A 125 -36.93 -18.63 -2.33
C LEU A 125 -37.77 -19.87 -2.02
N SER A 126 -37.35 -20.69 -1.06
CA SER A 126 -38.08 -21.89 -0.63
C SER A 126 -39.45 -21.52 -0.07
N MET A 127 -39.58 -20.42 0.67
CA MET A 127 -40.87 -19.90 1.13
C MET A 127 -41.77 -19.48 -0.03
N ALA A 128 -41.23 -18.79 -1.03
CA ALA A 128 -42.00 -18.40 -2.22
C ALA A 128 -42.49 -19.63 -3.01
N VAL A 129 -41.61 -20.62 -3.23
CA VAL A 129 -41.95 -21.88 -3.90
C VAL A 129 -42.99 -22.67 -3.10
N ALA A 130 -42.82 -22.78 -1.79
CA ALA A 130 -43.78 -23.44 -0.90
C ALA A 130 -45.14 -22.73 -0.91
N GLY A 131 -45.17 -21.41 -0.96
CA GLY A 131 -46.40 -20.64 -1.10
C GLY A 131 -47.10 -20.91 -2.43
N ILE A 132 -46.38 -20.90 -3.55
CA ILE A 132 -46.94 -21.22 -4.88
C ILE A 132 -47.44 -22.67 -4.93
N ALA A 133 -46.65 -23.62 -4.43
CA ALA A 133 -47.06 -25.02 -4.33
C ALA A 133 -48.29 -25.18 -3.42
N GLY A 134 -48.37 -24.41 -2.34
CA GLY A 134 -49.52 -24.35 -1.45
C GLY A 134 -50.80 -23.92 -2.18
N LEU A 135 -50.73 -22.94 -3.08
CA LEU A 135 -51.88 -22.52 -3.89
C LEU A 135 -52.40 -23.66 -4.79
N LEU A 136 -51.50 -24.42 -5.41
CA LEU A 136 -51.87 -25.61 -6.20
C LEU A 136 -52.41 -26.74 -5.30
N GLY A 137 -51.84 -26.87 -4.11
CA GLY A 137 -52.23 -27.83 -3.08
C GLY A 137 -53.63 -27.61 -2.50
N VAL A 138 -54.29 -26.49 -2.79
CA VAL A 138 -55.68 -26.23 -2.39
C VAL A 138 -56.68 -27.08 -3.20
N ILE A 139 -56.36 -27.46 -4.45
CA ILE A 139 -57.27 -28.15 -5.37
C ILE A 139 -57.83 -29.47 -4.79
N PRO A 140 -57.02 -30.37 -4.20
CA PRO A 140 -57.53 -31.62 -3.60
C PRO A 140 -58.43 -31.41 -2.36
N PHE A 141 -58.28 -30.31 -1.63
CA PHE A 141 -59.12 -30.03 -0.46
C PHE A 141 -60.55 -29.63 -0.85
N PHE A 142 -60.71 -28.99 -2.01
CA PHE A 142 -62.04 -28.74 -2.58
C PHE A 142 -62.71 -30.04 -3.06
N VAL A 143 -61.94 -31.00 -3.59
CA VAL A 143 -62.46 -32.31 -4.01
C VAL A 143 -62.94 -33.13 -2.81
N THR A 144 -62.23 -33.06 -1.68
CA THR A 144 -62.58 -33.77 -0.43
C THR A 144 -63.62 -33.03 0.43
N GLN A 145 -64.22 -31.94 -0.07
CA GLN A 145 -65.21 -31.10 0.62
C GLN A 145 -64.75 -30.50 1.96
N ASN A 146 -63.44 -30.43 2.21
CA ASN A 146 -62.88 -29.86 3.43
C ASN A 146 -62.58 -28.35 3.25
N VAL A 147 -63.64 -27.56 3.27
CA VAL A 147 -63.58 -26.11 3.06
C VAL A 147 -62.71 -25.37 4.10
N PRO A 148 -62.76 -25.69 5.41
CA PRO A 148 -61.90 -25.04 6.40
C PRO A 148 -60.40 -25.25 6.12
N ALA A 149 -59.99 -26.47 5.76
CA ALA A 149 -58.60 -26.78 5.43
C ALA A 149 -58.15 -26.07 4.15
N ALA A 150 -59.01 -26.01 3.13
CA ALA A 150 -58.73 -25.31 1.88
C ALA A 150 -58.48 -23.80 2.11
N LEU A 151 -59.33 -23.14 2.90
CA LEU A 151 -59.19 -21.72 3.25
C LEU A 151 -57.93 -21.45 4.08
N PHE A 152 -57.62 -22.33 5.04
CA PHE A 152 -56.41 -22.22 5.85
C PHE A 152 -55.14 -22.34 4.99
N MET A 153 -55.07 -23.32 4.09
CA MET A 153 -53.94 -23.48 3.18
C MET A 153 -53.78 -22.30 2.23
N LEU A 154 -54.89 -21.77 1.69
CA LEU A 154 -54.88 -20.61 0.81
C LEU A 154 -54.36 -19.36 1.55
N GLY A 155 -54.79 -19.14 2.80
CA GLY A 155 -54.26 -18.08 3.65
C GLY A 155 -52.77 -18.25 3.95
N ALA A 156 -52.33 -19.46 4.30
CA ALA A 156 -50.93 -19.76 4.56
C ALA A 156 -50.04 -19.56 3.31
N ALA A 157 -50.55 -19.93 2.13
CA ALA A 157 -49.86 -19.76 0.86
C ALA A 157 -49.64 -18.28 0.52
N PHE A 158 -50.69 -17.44 0.64
CA PHE A 158 -50.55 -16.00 0.43
C PHE A 158 -49.67 -15.33 1.49
N ALA A 159 -49.78 -15.74 2.75
CA ALA A 159 -48.91 -15.25 3.81
C ALA A 159 -47.44 -15.59 3.54
N GLY A 160 -47.14 -16.82 3.09
CA GLY A 160 -45.79 -17.25 2.73
C GLY A 160 -45.19 -16.44 1.58
N ILE A 161 -45.95 -16.23 0.50
CA ILE A 161 -45.53 -15.41 -0.64
C ILE A 161 -45.33 -13.95 -0.22
N GLY A 162 -46.28 -13.39 0.55
CA GLY A 162 -46.20 -12.01 1.05
C GLY A 162 -44.98 -11.78 1.93
N LEU A 163 -44.68 -12.72 2.83
CA LEU A 163 -43.51 -12.65 3.71
C LEU A 163 -42.20 -12.76 2.91
N ALA A 164 -42.16 -13.63 1.89
CA ALA A 164 -41.00 -13.77 1.02
C ALA A 164 -40.69 -12.45 0.28
N ILE A 165 -41.70 -11.78 -0.28
CA ILE A 165 -41.53 -10.48 -0.95
C ILE A 165 -41.03 -9.42 0.03
N LEU A 166 -41.60 -9.36 1.23
CA LEU A 166 -41.19 -8.41 2.28
C LEU A 166 -39.72 -8.61 2.65
N PHE A 167 -39.28 -9.85 2.85
CA PHE A 167 -37.88 -10.14 3.17
C PHE A 167 -36.90 -9.76 2.06
N ILE A 168 -37.26 -9.96 0.78
CA ILE A 168 -36.42 -9.52 -0.35
C ILE A 168 -36.23 -8.00 -0.30
N VAL A 169 -37.31 -7.24 -0.10
CA VAL A 169 -37.26 -5.78 -0.03
C VAL A 169 -36.44 -5.31 1.17
N ALA A 170 -36.63 -5.93 2.33
CA ALA A 170 -35.92 -5.59 3.56
C ALA A 170 -34.41 -5.88 3.50
N VAL A 171 -33.99 -6.98 2.86
CA VAL A 171 -32.57 -7.41 2.82
C VAL A 171 -31.78 -6.82 1.65
N LYS A 172 -32.45 -6.34 0.60
CA LYS A 172 -31.81 -5.64 -0.52
C LYS A 172 -30.87 -4.48 -0.09
N PRO A 173 -31.27 -3.53 0.78
CA PRO A 173 -30.37 -2.46 1.22
C PRO A 173 -29.17 -2.98 2.00
N VAL A 174 -29.35 -4.01 2.83
CA VAL A 174 -28.27 -4.65 3.60
C VAL A 174 -27.24 -5.28 2.65
N THR A 175 -27.71 -6.03 1.65
CA THR A 175 -26.83 -6.65 0.63
C THR A 175 -26.02 -5.59 -0.10
N ILE A 176 -26.67 -4.50 -0.54
CA ILE A 176 -25.99 -3.38 -1.21
C ILE A 176 -24.97 -2.71 -0.28
N GLY A 177 -25.30 -2.55 1.01
CA GLY A 177 -24.40 -2.01 2.03
C GLY A 177 -23.12 -2.84 2.18
N ILE A 178 -23.26 -4.16 2.25
CA ILE A 178 -22.12 -5.10 2.32
C ILE A 178 -21.23 -4.98 1.08
N PHE A 179 -21.80 -4.95 -0.13
CA PHE A 179 -21.02 -4.79 -1.37
C PHE A 179 -20.33 -3.43 -1.46
N LYS A 180 -20.97 -2.35 -0.99
CA LYS A 180 -20.34 -1.02 -0.92
C LYS A 180 -19.16 -1.01 0.04
N LEU A 181 -19.30 -1.63 1.21
CA LEU A 181 -18.23 -1.74 2.19
C LEU A 181 -17.05 -2.55 1.62
N TYR A 182 -17.33 -3.70 1.00
CA TYR A 182 -16.32 -4.51 0.32
C TYR A 182 -15.55 -3.70 -0.74
N LYS A 183 -16.29 -2.99 -1.61
CA LYS A 183 -15.68 -2.13 -2.65
C LYS A 183 -14.87 -0.99 -2.03
N ALA A 184 -15.34 -0.40 -0.93
CA ALA A 184 -14.62 0.65 -0.22
C ALA A 184 -13.31 0.12 0.40
N SER A 185 -13.32 -1.06 1.01
CA SER A 185 -12.13 -1.72 1.55
C SER A 185 -11.09 -1.99 0.46
N VAL A 186 -11.51 -2.57 -0.68
CA VAL A 186 -10.61 -2.84 -1.82
C VAL A 186 -10.04 -1.54 -2.39
N ASN A 187 -10.87 -0.51 -2.55
CA ASN A 187 -10.42 0.79 -3.05
C ASN A 187 -9.50 1.51 -2.05
N GLY A 188 -9.71 1.34 -0.75
CA GLY A 188 -8.83 1.84 0.31
C GLY A 188 -7.45 1.21 0.23
N ILE A 189 -7.40 -0.13 0.07
CA ILE A 189 -6.15 -0.86 -0.15
C ILE A 189 -5.45 -0.36 -1.42
N LYS A 190 -6.16 -0.27 -2.55
CA LYS A 190 -5.59 0.25 -3.82
C LYS A 190 -5.02 1.67 -3.66
N ARG A 191 -5.72 2.56 -2.94
CA ARG A 191 -5.25 3.93 -2.70
C ARG A 191 -3.96 3.97 -1.87
N MET A 192 -3.75 3.03 -0.96
CA MET A 192 -2.49 2.95 -0.20
C MET A 192 -1.31 2.56 -1.12
N PHE A 193 -1.52 1.63 -2.07
CA PHE A 193 -0.47 1.20 -2.99
C PHE A 193 -0.19 2.18 -4.15
N VAL A 194 -1.16 3.02 -4.53
CA VAL A 194 -1.02 3.96 -5.66
C VAL A 194 -0.47 5.33 -5.22
N LYS A 195 -0.39 5.62 -3.92
CA LYS A 195 0.07 6.93 -3.41
C LYS A 195 1.58 7.11 -3.28
N GLU A 196 2.39 6.13 -3.67
CA GLU A 196 3.85 6.26 -3.73
C GLU A 196 4.31 6.44 -5.18
N ARG A 197 4.25 7.69 -5.66
CA ARG A 197 5.20 8.25 -6.65
C ARG A 197 5.31 9.74 -6.45
#